data_AF-A0A953Q941-F1
#
_entry.id   AF-A0A953Q941-F1
#
_cell.length_a   1.000
_cell.length_b   1.000
_cell.length_c   1.000
_cell.angle_alpha   90.00
_cell.angle_beta   90.00
_cell.angle_gamma   90.00
#
_symmetry.space_group_name_H-M   'P 1'
#
loop_
_entity.id
_entity.type
_entity.pdbx_description
1 polymer ?
#
loop_
_entity_poly.entity_id
_entity_poly.type
_entity_poly.pdbx_seq_one_letter_code
_entity_poly.pdbx_strand_id
1 'polypeptide(L)'
;GGGRLGPDLTRVYERLQGRKGLAAWLSSPASPTMSPVFKDHAIQPDEILSLVALFEDSAKKGGQDDTTSLLNFFLLGVGGMVLGLISLDALWKTRFRGVRRSMVHKNDRGEG
;
A
#
# COMPACT_ATOMS: atom_id res chain seq x y z
N GLY A 1 -38.59 -8.55 11.38
CA GLY A 1 -37.46 -8.80 10.48
C GLY A 1 -36.34 -7.82 10.80
N GLY A 2 -35.38 -8.22 11.63
CA GLY A 2 -34.22 -7.41 12.05
C GLY A 2 -32.92 -7.84 11.37
N GLY A 3 -32.98 -8.08 10.06
CA GLY A 3 -31.98 -8.85 9.30
C GLY A 3 -30.85 -8.04 8.67
N ARG A 4 -30.46 -6.91 9.25
CA ARG A 4 -29.20 -6.25 8.92
C ARG A 4 -28.57 -5.80 10.23
N LEU A 5 -27.60 -6.58 10.72
CA LEU A 5 -26.57 -6.04 11.60
C LEU A 5 -26.14 -4.68 11.03
N GLY A 6 -25.95 -3.69 11.90
CA GLY A 6 -25.62 -2.32 11.49
C GLY A 6 -24.52 -2.26 10.43
N PRO A 7 -24.45 -1.15 9.67
CA PRO A 7 -23.46 -1.01 8.62
C PRO A 7 -22.06 -1.32 9.16
N ASP A 8 -21.32 -2.20 8.46
CA ASP A 8 -19.94 -2.52 8.84
C ASP A 8 -19.14 -1.22 8.98
N LEU A 9 -18.53 -1.00 10.14
CA LEU A 9 -17.80 0.23 10.46
C LEU A 9 -16.29 0.11 10.18
N THR A 10 -15.80 -1.06 9.74
CA THR A 10 -14.37 -1.35 9.57
C THR A 10 -13.66 -0.34 8.66
N ARG A 11 -14.29 0.06 7.55
CA ARG A 11 -13.78 1.10 6.63
C ARG A 11 -14.52 2.43 6.72
N VAL A 12 -15.12 2.74 7.87
CA VAL A 12 -15.91 3.98 8.00
C VAL A 12 -15.01 5.23 8.02
N TYR A 13 -13.78 5.11 8.54
CA TYR A 13 -12.79 6.18 8.55
C TYR A 13 -12.45 6.65 7.12
N GLU A 14 -12.21 5.72 6.21
CA GLU A 14 -11.94 6.01 4.79
C GLU A 14 -13.19 6.55 4.09
N ARG A 15 -14.35 5.91 4.29
CA ARG A 15 -15.63 6.32 3.67
C ARG A 15 -16.07 7.72 4.06
N LEU A 16 -15.81 8.13 5.30
CA LEU A 16 -16.15 9.46 5.81
C LEU A 16 -15.00 10.46 5.67
N GLN A 17 -14.05 10.22 4.76
CA GLN A 17 -12.98 11.15 4.42
C GLN A 17 -12.10 11.53 5.62
N GLY A 18 -11.84 10.55 6.49
CA GLY A 18 -10.95 10.66 7.63
C GLY A 18 -11.54 11.38 8.84
N ARG A 19 -10.64 11.89 9.68
CA ARG A 19 -10.91 12.42 11.02
C ARG A 19 -12.09 13.40 11.09
N LYS A 20 -12.14 14.38 10.17
CA LYS A 20 -13.14 15.47 10.20
C LYS A 20 -14.54 14.98 9.84
N GLY A 21 -14.67 14.18 8.77
CA GLY A 21 -15.99 13.70 8.36
C GLY A 21 -16.51 12.60 9.29
N LEU A 22 -15.63 11.78 9.86
CA LEU A 22 -16.02 10.84 10.91
C LEU A 22 -16.48 11.55 12.19
N ALA A 23 -15.76 12.57 12.66
CA ALA A 23 -16.16 13.35 13.83
C ALA A 23 -17.52 14.03 13.61
N ALA A 24 -17.72 14.68 12.45
CA ALA A 24 -18.99 15.32 12.12
C ALA A 24 -20.16 14.32 12.04
N TRP A 25 -19.91 13.12 11.51
CA TRP A 25 -20.91 12.05 11.45
C TRP A 25 -21.23 11.48 12.85
N LEU A 26 -20.25 11.35 13.73
CA LEU A 26 -20.47 10.93 15.12
C LEU A 26 -21.21 11.99 15.94
N SER A 27 -20.99 13.29 15.65
CA SER A 27 -21.77 14.38 16.25
C SER A 27 -23.26 14.34 15.87
N SER A 28 -23.59 13.81 14.68
CA SER A 28 -24.98 13.69 14.24
C SER A 28 -25.15 12.46 13.33
N PRO A 29 -25.31 11.25 13.90
CA PRO A 29 -25.38 10.02 13.13
C PRO A 29 -26.68 9.96 12.32
N ALA A 30 -26.59 10.11 10.99
CA ALA A 30 -27.74 10.02 10.09
C ALA A 30 -28.18 8.57 9.78
N SER A 31 -27.64 7.57 10.49
CA SER A 31 -27.95 6.16 10.20
C SER A 31 -29.31 5.76 10.80
N PRO A 32 -30.12 4.93 10.09
CA PRO A 32 -31.45 4.51 10.56
C PRO A 32 -31.43 3.76 11.90
N THR A 33 -30.28 3.17 12.25
CA THR A 33 -30.11 2.36 13.46
C THR A 33 -29.46 3.14 14.60
N MET A 34 -28.55 4.08 14.35
CA MET A 34 -27.89 4.85 15.42
C MET A 34 -28.68 6.10 15.80
N SER A 35 -29.38 6.73 14.87
CA SER A 35 -30.16 7.94 15.14
C SER A 35 -31.16 7.78 16.31
N PRO A 36 -31.98 6.71 16.38
CA PRO A 36 -32.88 6.52 17.52
C PRO A 36 -32.16 6.08 18.80
N VAL A 37 -31.00 5.42 18.71
CA VAL A 37 -30.27 4.90 19.88
C VAL A 37 -29.53 6.01 20.63
N PHE A 38 -28.95 6.96 19.90
CA PHE A 38 -28.22 8.10 20.47
C PHE A 38 -29.09 9.36 20.60
N LYS A 39 -30.41 9.21 20.45
CA LYS A 39 -31.36 10.33 20.57
C LYS A 39 -31.44 10.85 22.01
N ASP A 40 -31.51 9.94 22.98
CA ASP A 40 -31.66 10.29 24.39
C ASP A 40 -30.30 10.48 25.09
N HIS A 41 -29.25 9.86 24.56
CA HIS A 41 -27.87 9.99 25.02
C HIS A 41 -26.97 10.31 23.83
N ALA A 42 -26.77 11.59 23.57
CA ALA A 42 -25.86 12.05 22.54
C ALA A 42 -24.41 11.70 22.91
N ILE A 43 -23.60 11.36 21.91
CA ILE A 43 -22.16 11.08 22.09
C ILE A 43 -21.47 12.37 22.52
N GLN A 44 -20.73 12.33 23.63
CA GLN A 44 -20.04 13.51 24.11
C GLN A 44 -18.82 13.85 23.25
N PRO A 45 -18.41 15.14 23.18
CA PRO A 45 -17.25 15.56 22.39
C PRO A 45 -15.96 14.79 22.71
N ASP A 46 -15.73 14.46 23.98
CA ASP A 46 -14.55 13.71 24.43
C ASP A 46 -14.58 12.24 23.97
N GLU A 47 -15.77 11.67 23.89
CA GLU A 47 -15.99 10.31 23.37
C GLU A 47 -15.81 10.27 21.85
N ILE A 48 -16.26 11.30 21.13
CA ILE A 48 -16.05 11.42 19.68
C ILE A 48 -14.55 11.37 19.36
N LEU A 49 -13.72 12.11 20.10
CA LEU A 49 -12.28 12.10 19.88
C LEU A 49 -11.67 10.72 20.09
N SER A 50 -12.09 10.02 21.14
CA SER A 50 -11.62 8.66 21.47
C SER A 50 -12.06 7.65 20.40
N LEU A 51 -13.31 7.72 19.95
CA LEU A 51 -13.84 6.87 18.88
C LEU A 51 -13.13 7.12 17.55
N VAL A 52 -12.89 8.38 17.21
CA VAL A 52 -12.16 8.74 15.99
C VAL A 52 -10.74 8.19 16.00
N ALA A 53 -10.06 8.25 17.15
CA ALA A 53 -8.73 7.64 17.30
C ALA A 53 -8.76 6.11 17.13
N LEU A 54 -9.77 5.44 17.70
CA LEU A 54 -9.96 3.99 17.55
C LEU A 54 -10.21 3.60 16.09
N PHE A 55 -11.07 4.32 15.38
CA PHE A 55 -11.36 4.05 13.97
C PHE A 55 -10.17 4.38 13.07
N GLU A 56 -9.37 5.40 13.41
CA GLU A 56 -8.12 5.72 12.73
C GLU A 56 -7.09 4.58 12.90
N ASP A 57 -6.90 4.07 14.13
CA ASP A 57 -6.02 2.94 14.41
C ASP A 57 -6.50 1.64 13.74
N SER A 58 -7.81 1.41 13.74
CA SER A 58 -8.43 0.26 13.05
C SER A 58 -8.25 0.36 11.54
N ALA A 59 -8.36 1.55 10.95
CA ALA A 59 -8.07 1.77 9.54
C ALA A 59 -6.58 1.56 9.24
N LYS A 60 -5.67 2.02 10.09
CA LYS A 60 -4.22 1.76 9.91
C LYS A 60 -3.85 0.28 10.02
N LYS A 61 -4.53 -0.47 10.89
CA LYS A 61 -4.28 -1.90 11.11
C LYS A 61 -4.99 -2.80 10.08
N GLY A 62 -6.21 -2.44 9.69
CA GLY A 62 -7.03 -3.21 8.73
C GLY A 62 -6.91 -2.74 7.28
N GLY A 63 -6.28 -1.59 7.06
CA GLY A 63 -6.04 -0.93 5.78
C GLY A 63 -4.60 -0.43 5.73
N GLN A 64 -3.63 -1.35 5.80
CA GLN A 64 -2.30 -1.06 5.28
C GLN A 64 -2.50 -0.80 3.78
N ASP A 65 -2.73 0.47 3.41
CA ASP A 65 -3.07 0.98 2.08
C ASP A 65 -2.66 0.01 0.97
N ASP A 66 -3.61 -0.82 0.51
CA ASP A 66 -3.35 -1.81 -0.55
C ASP A 66 -2.74 -1.10 -1.76
N THR A 67 -3.17 0.13 -2.04
CA THR A 67 -2.64 0.96 -3.13
C THR A 67 -1.18 1.36 -2.91
N THR A 68 -0.81 1.85 -1.72
CA THR A 68 0.58 2.23 -1.42
C THR A 68 1.48 1.01 -1.41
N SER A 69 1.02 -0.09 -0.82
CA SER A 69 1.76 -1.36 -0.76
C SER A 69 1.93 -1.98 -2.15
N LEU A 70 0.91 -1.91 -3.00
CA LEU A 70 0.94 -2.41 -4.37
C LEU A 70 1.81 -1.53 -5.29
N LEU A 71 1.78 -0.21 -5.11
CA LEU A 71 2.71 0.70 -5.78
C LEU A 71 4.16 0.44 -5.36
N ASN A 72 4.41 0.24 -4.06
CA ASN A 72 5.75 -0.03 -3.56
C ASN A 72 6.26 -1.40 -4.04
N PHE A 73 5.40 -2.42 -4.04
CA PHE A 73 5.70 -3.74 -4.61
C PHE A 73 6.00 -3.65 -6.12
N PHE A 74 5.19 -2.89 -6.86
CA PHE A 74 5.41 -2.66 -8.29
C PHE A 74 6.74 -1.96 -8.56
N LEU A 75 7.05 -0.88 -7.83
CA LEU A 75 8.31 -0.15 -7.97
C LEU A 75 9.53 -1.02 -7.61
N LEU A 76 9.45 -1.79 -6.52
CA LEU A 76 10.50 -2.73 -6.13
C LEU A 76 10.68 -3.84 -7.17
N GLY A 77 9.58 -4.38 -7.71
CA GLY A 77 9.61 -5.40 -8.75
C GLY A 77 10.24 -4.91 -10.05
N VAL A 78 9.80 -3.75 -10.55
CA VAL A 78 10.36 -3.13 -11.77
C VAL A 78 11.82 -2.74 -11.54
N GLY A 79 12.15 -2.14 -10.40
CA GLY A 79 13.53 -1.78 -10.04
C GLY A 79 14.45 -3.00 -10.00
N GLY A 80 14.01 -4.08 -9.36
CA GLY A 80 14.76 -5.34 -9.29
C GLY A 80 14.96 -5.98 -10.68
N MET A 81 13.94 -5.95 -11.53
CA MET A 81 14.04 -6.49 -12.91
C MET A 81 15.07 -5.73 -13.74
N VAL A 82 15.03 -4.40 -13.71
CA VAL A 82 15.99 -3.57 -14.46
C VAL A 82 17.42 -3.81 -13.98
N LEU A 83 17.64 -3.83 -12.66
CA LEU A 83 18.96 -4.12 -12.09
C LEU A 83 19.46 -5.51 -12.43
N GLY A 84 18.58 -6.52 -12.42
CA GLY A 84 18.91 -7.88 -12.81
C GLY A 84 19.35 -7.98 -14.27
N LEU A 85 18.61 -7.35 -15.19
CA LEU A 85 18.95 -7.33 -16.61
C LEU A 85 20.28 -6.64 -16.90
N ILE A 86 20.55 -5.49 -16.24
CA ILE A 86 21.83 -4.78 -16.38
C ILE A 86 22.99 -5.65 -15.88
N SER A 87 22.80 -6.32 -14.74
CA SER A 87 23.82 -7.19 -14.16
C SER A 87 24.13 -8.38 -15.05
N LEU A 88 23.10 -9.03 -15.62
CA LEU A 88 23.27 -10.13 -16.58
C LEU A 88 23.97 -9.65 -17.86
N ASP A 89 23.58 -8.51 -18.43
CA ASP A 89 24.23 -7.95 -19.64
C ASP A 89 25.70 -7.63 -19.39
N ALA A 90 26.03 -7.05 -18.24
CA ALA A 90 27.40 -6.74 -17.85
C ALA A 90 28.26 -8.02 -17.67
N LEU A 91 27.72 -9.03 -17.01
CA LEU A 91 28.38 -10.34 -16.84
C LEU A 91 28.59 -11.04 -18.19
N TRP A 92 27.62 -10.97 -19.09
CA TRP A 92 27.73 -11.57 -20.42
C TRP A 92 28.75 -10.81 -21.28
N LYS A 93 28.72 -9.47 -21.31
CA LYS A 93 29.71 -8.68 -22.06
C LYS A 93 31.13 -8.89 -21.58
N THR A 94 31.35 -8.97 -20.26
CA THR A 94 32.68 -9.25 -19.70
C THR A 94 33.13 -10.68 -20.01
N ARG A 95 32.23 -11.66 -19.91
CA ARG A 95 32.49 -13.06 -20.29
C ARG A 95 32.85 -13.22 -21.78
N PHE A 96 32.12 -12.57 -22.69
CA PHE A 96 32.40 -12.65 -24.13
C PHE A 96 33.63 -11.84 -24.54
N ARG A 97 33.95 -10.71 -23.87
CA ARG A 97 35.23 -9.99 -24.06
C ARG A 97 36.44 -10.83 -23.64
N GLY A 98 36.32 -11.60 -22.57
CA GLY A 98 37.36 -12.54 -22.13
C GLY A 98 37.70 -13.60 -23.18
N VAL A 99 36.70 -14.11 -23.91
CA VAL A 99 36.91 -15.13 -24.95
C VAL A 99 37.48 -14.54 -26.25
N ARG A 100 37.04 -13.36 -26.68
CA ARG A 100 37.51 -12.73 -27.93
C ARG A 100 39.00 -12.35 -27.91
N ARG A 101 39.59 -12.09 -26.73
CA ARG A 101 41.04 -11.82 -26.61
C ARG A 101 41.90 -13.04 -26.96
N SER A 102 41.39 -14.26 -26.80
CA SER A 102 42.14 -15.48 -27.15
C SER A 102 42.29 -15.68 -28.67
N MET A 103 41.45 -15.05 -29.49
CA MET A 103 41.50 -15.20 -30.96
C MET A 103 42.41 -14.17 -31.64
N VAL A 104 42.71 -13.03 -31.02
CA VAL A 104 43.57 -11.98 -31.61
C VAL A 104 45.06 -12.29 -31.40
N HIS A 105 45.44 -13.12 -30.43
CA HIS A 105 46.85 -13.52 -30.22
C HIS A 105 47.30 -14.74 -31.03
N LYS A 106 46.49 -15.26 -31.95
CA LYS A 106 46.86 -16.38 -32.81
C LYS A 106 47.18 -15.98 -34.26
N ASN A 107 47.22 -14.68 -34.58
CA ASN A 107 47.57 -14.20 -35.92
C ASN A 107 48.95 -13.53 -36.05
N ASP A 108 49.68 -13.31 -34.95
CA ASP A 108 51.04 -12.73 -34.97
C ASP A 108 52.18 -13.76 -34.86
N ARG A 109 51.88 -15.06 -35.02
CA ARG A 109 52.90 -16.14 -34.93
C ARG A 109 52.97 -17.02 -36.18
N GLY A 110 52.73 -16.40 -37.33
CA GLY A 110 52.73 -17.07 -38.64
C GLY A 110 53.46 -16.29 -39.72
N GLU A 111 54.50 -15.52 -39.39
CA GLU A 111 55.50 -15.06 -40.36
C GLU A 111 56.89 -15.19 -39.72
N GLY A 112 57.74 -16.03 -40.33
CA GLY A 112 59.06 -16.43 -39.85
C GLY A 112 59.44 -17.79 -40.40
#